data_AF-A0A5V9XG79-F1
#
_entry.id   AF-A0A5V9XG79-F1
#
_cell.length_a   1.000
_cell.length_b   1.000
_cell.length_c   1.000
_cell.angle_alpha   90.00
_cell.angle_beta   90.00
_cell.angle_gamma   90.00
#
_symmetry.space_group_name_H-M   'P 1'
#
loop_
_entity.id
_entity.type
_entity.pdbx_description
1 polymer ?
#
loop_
_entity_poly.entity_id
_entity_poly.type
_entity_poly.pdbx_seq_one_letter_code
_entity_poly.pdbx_strand_id
1 'polypeptide(L)'
;SDLRIEEHYTDTAGFTDHVFALMHLLGFRFAPRIRDLGDTKLYIPKGDAAYDALKPMIGGTLNIKHVRAHWDEILRLATSIKQGTVTASLMLRKLGSYPRQNGLAVALRELGRIERTLFILDWLQSVELRRRVHAGLNKGEARNALARAVFFNRLGEIRDRSFEQQRYRASGLNLVTAAIVLWNTVYLERAAHALRGNGHAVDDSLLQYLSPLGWEHINLTGDYLWRSSAKIGAGKFRPLRPLQPA
;
A
#
# COMPACT_ATOMS: atom_id res chain seq x y z
N SER A 1 -8.20 10.55 -12.09
CA SER A 1 -7.40 10.97 -10.93
C SER A 1 -5.95 10.82 -11.32
N ASP A 2 -5.25 11.92 -11.58
CA ASP A 2 -3.90 11.94 -12.18
C ASP A 2 -2.78 11.68 -11.17
N LEU A 3 -3.06 10.84 -10.17
CA LEU A 3 -2.06 10.41 -9.21
C LEU A 3 -1.24 9.28 -9.85
N ARG A 4 0.00 9.59 -10.24
CA ARG A 4 0.94 8.59 -10.74
C ARG A 4 1.37 7.72 -9.55
N ILE A 5 0.93 6.48 -9.53
CA ILE A 5 1.32 5.52 -8.48
C ILE A 5 2.80 5.20 -8.69
N GLU A 6 3.66 5.58 -7.74
CA GLU A 6 5.10 5.36 -7.83
C GLU A 6 5.52 4.07 -7.10
N GLU A 7 5.00 3.86 -5.89
CA GLU A 7 5.35 2.70 -5.05
C GLU A 7 4.09 1.94 -4.59
N HIS A 8 4.18 0.62 -4.54
CA HIS A 8 3.13 -0.26 -4.04
C HIS A 8 3.64 -1.11 -2.87
N TYR A 9 3.01 -0.99 -1.71
CA TYR A 9 3.39 -1.68 -0.47
C TYR A 9 2.50 -2.90 -0.23
N THR A 10 3.12 -4.04 0.08
CA THR A 10 2.41 -5.29 0.43
C THR A 10 3.08 -6.02 1.59
N ASP A 11 2.35 -6.88 2.27
CA ASP A 11 2.91 -7.80 3.25
C ASP A 11 3.70 -8.95 2.61
N THR A 12 4.51 -9.61 3.45
CA THR A 12 5.43 -10.71 3.06
C THR A 12 4.71 -11.87 2.35
N ALA A 13 3.47 -12.17 2.74
CA ALA A 13 2.69 -13.29 2.18
C ALA A 13 2.15 -13.03 0.76
N GLY A 14 2.22 -11.80 0.25
CA GLY A 14 1.54 -11.38 -0.98
C GLY A 14 2.38 -11.41 -2.26
N PHE A 15 3.68 -11.65 -2.19
CA PHE A 15 4.56 -11.46 -3.35
C PHE A 15 5.05 -12.75 -4.00
N THR A 16 5.10 -12.73 -5.34
CA THR A 16 5.71 -13.78 -6.16
C THR A 16 6.67 -13.14 -7.16
N ASP A 17 7.59 -13.94 -7.70
CA ASP A 17 8.51 -13.48 -8.76
C ASP A 17 7.74 -12.85 -9.94
N HIS A 18 6.62 -13.44 -10.35
CA HIS A 18 5.79 -12.89 -11.43
C HIS A 18 5.24 -11.49 -11.11
N VAL A 19 4.92 -11.22 -9.85
CA VAL A 19 4.44 -9.89 -9.43
C VAL A 19 5.58 -8.87 -9.48
N PHE A 20 6.78 -9.23 -8.99
CA PHE A 20 7.96 -8.37 -9.12
C PHE A 20 8.24 -8.01 -10.58
N ALA A 21 8.20 -9.00 -11.47
CA ALA A 21 8.41 -8.77 -12.90
C ALA A 21 7.35 -7.84 -13.51
N LEU A 22 6.06 -8.10 -13.24
CA LEU A 22 4.99 -7.28 -13.81
C LEU A 22 5.01 -5.84 -13.28
N MET A 23 5.27 -5.64 -11.99
CA MET A 23 5.35 -4.31 -11.41
C MET A 23 6.46 -3.50 -12.06
N HIS A 24 7.65 -4.09 -12.21
CA HIS A 24 8.76 -3.47 -12.92
C HIS A 24 8.38 -3.10 -14.36
N LEU A 25 7.82 -4.05 -15.12
CA LEU A 25 7.44 -3.83 -16.53
C LEU A 25 6.36 -2.75 -16.71
N LEU A 26 5.47 -2.60 -15.73
CA LEU A 26 4.42 -1.59 -15.73
C LEU A 26 4.89 -0.23 -15.19
N GLY A 27 6.14 -0.14 -14.70
CA GLY A 27 6.74 1.09 -14.18
C GLY A 27 6.37 1.41 -12.73
N PHE A 28 5.96 0.42 -11.95
CA PHE A 28 5.68 0.55 -10.53
C PHE A 28 6.84 0.01 -9.70
N ARG A 29 7.26 0.75 -8.68
CA ARG A 29 8.18 0.20 -7.68
C ARG A 29 7.40 -0.69 -6.71
N PHE A 30 7.73 -1.97 -6.71
CA PHE A 30 7.13 -2.91 -5.77
C PHE A 30 7.96 -2.99 -4.50
N ALA A 31 7.34 -2.71 -3.35
CA ALA A 31 8.03 -2.56 -2.08
C ALA A 31 7.37 -3.40 -0.97
N PRO A 32 7.53 -4.73 -1.01
CA PRO A 32 6.98 -5.60 0.03
C PRO A 32 7.77 -5.48 1.33
N ARG A 33 7.09 -5.62 2.47
CA ARG A 33 7.76 -5.80 3.77
C ARG A 33 8.33 -7.21 3.84
N ILE A 34 9.63 -7.32 4.06
CA ILE A 34 10.32 -8.59 4.28
C ILE A 34 10.50 -8.77 5.79
N ARG A 35 9.78 -9.74 6.37
CA ARG A 35 9.91 -10.11 7.79
C ARG A 35 11.06 -11.10 8.01
N ASP A 36 11.10 -12.16 7.20
CA ASP A 36 12.00 -13.30 7.38
C ASP A 36 13.14 -13.26 6.35
N LEU A 37 14.16 -12.46 6.64
CA LEU A 37 15.33 -12.29 5.77
C LEU A 37 16.14 -13.59 5.59
N GLY A 38 16.20 -14.44 6.62
CA GLY A 38 16.95 -15.70 6.58
C GLY A 38 16.42 -16.71 5.56
N ASP A 39 15.12 -16.68 5.29
CA ASP A 39 14.46 -17.58 4.33
C ASP A 39 14.48 -17.02 2.90
N THR A 40 14.93 -15.77 2.75
CA THR A 40 14.89 -15.08 1.47
C THR A 40 16.02 -15.53 0.56
N LYS A 41 15.67 -15.94 -0.66
CA LYS A 41 16.63 -16.43 -1.66
C LYS A 41 16.97 -15.40 -2.73
N LEU A 42 18.27 -15.13 -2.89
CA LEU A 42 18.88 -14.31 -3.93
C LEU A 42 19.26 -15.15 -5.14
N TYR A 43 19.20 -14.55 -6.33
CA TYR A 43 19.54 -15.21 -7.59
C TYR A 43 20.60 -14.42 -8.31
N ILE A 44 21.69 -15.09 -8.68
CA ILE A 44 22.86 -14.46 -9.31
C ILE A 44 22.98 -14.83 -10.79
N PRO A 45 23.60 -13.99 -11.62
CA PRO A 45 24.01 -14.40 -12.96
C PRO A 45 24.94 -15.64 -12.91
N LYS A 46 24.95 -16.44 -13.97
CA LYS A 46 25.94 -17.51 -14.11
C LYS A 46 27.34 -16.90 -14.24
N GLY A 47 28.28 -17.33 -13.41
CA GLY A 47 29.69 -16.90 -13.42
C GLY A 47 30.43 -17.38 -12.18
N ASP A 48 31.72 -16.99 -12.09
CA ASP A 48 32.65 -17.49 -11.06
C ASP A 48 32.75 -16.57 -9.83
N ALA A 49 31.93 -15.53 -9.75
CA ALA A 49 31.94 -14.59 -8.63
C ALA A 49 31.51 -15.30 -7.33
N ALA A 50 32.42 -15.32 -6.35
CA ALA A 50 32.14 -15.84 -5.01
C ALA A 50 31.57 -14.73 -4.12
N TYR A 51 30.42 -14.99 -3.50
CA TYR A 51 29.77 -14.09 -2.55
C TYR A 51 29.69 -14.76 -1.17
N ASP A 52 30.82 -14.89 -0.48
CA ASP A 52 30.91 -15.68 0.75
C ASP A 52 29.93 -15.24 1.83
N ALA A 53 29.77 -13.93 2.04
CA ALA A 53 28.83 -13.37 3.01
C ALA A 53 27.36 -13.61 2.65
N LEU A 54 27.02 -13.77 1.36
CA LEU A 54 25.64 -13.98 0.89
C LEU A 54 25.34 -15.44 0.56
N LYS A 55 26.33 -16.34 0.67
CA LYS A 55 26.21 -17.75 0.32
C LYS A 55 24.99 -18.45 0.93
N PRO A 56 24.59 -18.23 2.20
CA PRO A 56 23.38 -18.83 2.77
C PRO A 56 22.07 -18.36 2.09
N MET A 57 22.08 -17.14 1.54
CA MET A 57 20.94 -16.52 0.86
C MET A 57 20.89 -16.85 -0.63
N ILE A 58 21.96 -17.35 -1.25
CA ILE A 58 21.96 -17.68 -2.68
C ILE A 58 21.11 -18.94 -2.93
N GLY A 59 20.02 -18.79 -3.67
CA GLY A 59 19.12 -19.88 -4.04
C GLY A 59 19.38 -20.49 -5.41
N GLY A 60 20.22 -19.87 -6.24
CA GLY A 60 20.59 -20.40 -7.55
C GLY A 60 20.98 -19.32 -8.57
N THR A 61 21.07 -19.74 -9.82
CA THR A 61 21.46 -18.88 -10.94
C THR A 61 20.30 -18.50 -11.85
N LEU A 62 20.34 -17.30 -12.41
CA LEU A 62 19.38 -16.79 -13.36
C LEU A 62 19.54 -17.42 -14.76
N ASN A 63 18.43 -17.73 -15.42
CA ASN A 63 18.42 -18.17 -16.82
C ASN A 63 18.13 -17.01 -17.78
N ILE A 64 19.13 -16.15 -17.98
CA ILE A 64 19.05 -14.97 -18.84
C ILE A 64 18.73 -15.33 -20.30
N LYS A 65 19.21 -16.49 -20.78
CA LYS A 65 18.93 -16.94 -22.15
C LYS A 65 17.43 -17.16 -22.36
N HIS A 66 16.74 -17.73 -21.38
CA HIS A 66 15.29 -17.95 -21.44
C HIS A 66 14.49 -16.65 -21.42
N VAL A 67 14.94 -15.66 -20.62
CA VAL A 67 14.33 -14.31 -20.65
C VAL A 67 14.45 -13.68 -22.03
N ARG A 68 15.64 -13.76 -22.65
CA ARG A 68 15.88 -13.21 -23.99
C ARG A 68 15.04 -13.92 -25.06
N ALA A 69 14.90 -15.24 -24.98
CA ALA A 69 14.12 -16.03 -25.95
C ALA A 69 12.62 -15.68 -25.96
N HIS A 70 12.07 -15.22 -24.83
CA HIS A 70 10.66 -14.85 -24.68
C HIS A 70 10.44 -13.34 -24.48
N TRP A 71 11.43 -12.50 -24.80
CA TRP A 71 11.39 -11.07 -24.50
C TRP A 71 10.20 -10.36 -25.17
N ASP A 72 9.95 -10.64 -26.44
CA ASP A 72 8.84 -10.05 -27.18
C ASP A 72 7.48 -10.43 -26.58
N GLU A 73 7.34 -11.65 -26.07
CA GLU A 73 6.13 -12.09 -25.39
C GLU A 73 5.93 -11.39 -24.03
N ILE A 74 7.02 -11.14 -23.29
CA ILE A 74 7.00 -10.35 -22.06
C ILE A 74 6.54 -8.91 -22.34
N LEU A 75 7.11 -8.27 -23.37
CA LEU A 75 6.73 -6.91 -23.75
C LEU A 75 5.28 -6.85 -24.23
N ARG A 76 4.83 -7.84 -25.02
CA ARG A 76 3.44 -7.94 -25.46
C ARG A 76 2.49 -8.09 -24.27
N LEU A 77 2.84 -8.94 -23.30
CA LEU A 77 2.06 -9.10 -22.07
C LEU A 77 1.91 -7.77 -21.31
N ALA A 78 3.03 -7.08 -21.05
CA ALA A 78 3.05 -5.81 -20.34
C ALA A 78 2.24 -4.74 -21.08
N THR A 79 2.38 -4.68 -22.41
CA THR A 79 1.65 -3.72 -23.27
C THR A 79 0.16 -3.99 -23.26
N SER A 80 -0.27 -5.25 -23.40
CA SER A 80 -1.70 -5.61 -23.36
C SER A 80 -2.36 -5.25 -22.02
N ILE A 81 -1.62 -5.36 -20.91
CA ILE A 81 -2.09 -4.92 -19.60
C ILE A 81 -2.17 -3.38 -19.55
N LYS A 82 -1.12 -2.69 -20.00
CA LYS A 82 -1.05 -1.22 -19.98
C LYS A 82 -2.11 -0.56 -20.86
N GLN A 83 -2.48 -1.20 -21.98
CA GLN A 83 -3.54 -0.75 -22.88
C GLN A 83 -4.95 -1.18 -22.41
N GLY A 84 -5.06 -1.93 -21.31
CA GLY A 84 -6.34 -2.39 -20.78
C GLY A 84 -7.02 -3.49 -21.59
N THR A 85 -6.34 -4.09 -22.58
CA THR A 85 -6.86 -5.21 -23.38
C THR A 85 -7.12 -6.44 -22.50
N VAL A 86 -6.28 -6.65 -21.47
CA VAL A 86 -6.44 -7.68 -20.46
C VAL A 86 -6.13 -7.14 -19.07
N THR A 87 -6.76 -7.68 -18.03
CA THR A 87 -6.42 -7.30 -16.66
C THR A 87 -5.20 -8.07 -16.16
N ALA A 88 -4.37 -7.42 -15.33
CA ALA A 88 -3.21 -8.06 -14.71
C ALA A 88 -3.59 -9.29 -13.86
N SER A 89 -4.71 -9.22 -13.14
CA SER A 89 -5.24 -10.31 -12.31
C SER A 89 -5.62 -11.55 -13.15
N LEU A 90 -6.24 -11.35 -14.32
CA LEU A 90 -6.57 -12.44 -15.23
C LEU A 90 -5.30 -13.11 -15.76
N MET A 91 -4.30 -12.33 -16.17
CA MET A 91 -3.05 -12.87 -16.70
C MET A 91 -2.25 -13.61 -15.64
N LEU A 92 -2.12 -13.06 -14.42
CA LEU A 92 -1.46 -13.73 -13.30
C LEU A 92 -2.14 -15.06 -12.95
N ARG A 93 -3.48 -15.10 -12.93
CA ARG A 93 -4.23 -16.34 -12.71
C ARG A 93 -3.92 -17.38 -13.80
N LYS A 94 -3.90 -16.97 -15.07
CA LYS A 94 -3.61 -17.86 -16.20
C LYS A 94 -2.17 -18.38 -16.18
N LEU A 95 -1.20 -17.51 -15.92
CA LEU A 95 0.22 -17.88 -15.81
C LEU A 95 0.48 -18.80 -14.59
N GLY A 96 -0.22 -18.55 -13.49
CA GLY A 96 -0.17 -19.38 -12.28
C GLY A 96 -0.80 -20.77 -12.43
N SER A 97 -1.63 -20.99 -13.45
CA SER A 97 -2.31 -22.28 -13.67
C SER A 97 -1.36 -23.38 -14.17
N TYR A 98 -0.39 -23.04 -15.04
CA TYR A 98 0.56 -24.01 -15.61
C TYR A 98 2.00 -23.46 -15.69
N PRO A 99 2.62 -23.13 -14.55
CA PRO A 99 3.80 -22.28 -14.53
C PRO A 99 5.11 -23.01 -14.86
N ARG A 100 5.08 -24.34 -15.10
CA ARG A 100 6.24 -25.13 -15.56
C ARG A 100 6.15 -25.51 -17.04
N GLN A 101 4.95 -25.47 -17.62
CA GLN A 101 4.70 -25.82 -19.02
C GLN A 101 4.63 -24.58 -19.92
N ASN A 102 4.49 -23.39 -19.33
CA ASN A 102 4.42 -22.14 -20.07
C ASN A 102 5.78 -21.42 -20.07
N GLY A 103 6.40 -21.34 -21.26
CA GLY A 103 7.69 -20.66 -21.47
C GLY A 103 7.69 -19.20 -21.03
N LEU A 104 6.61 -18.46 -21.28
CA LEU A 104 6.43 -17.07 -20.84
C LEU A 104 6.34 -16.97 -19.32
N ALA A 105 5.64 -17.88 -18.64
CA ALA A 105 5.57 -17.89 -17.18
C ALA A 105 6.97 -18.11 -16.57
N VAL A 106 7.74 -19.04 -17.13
CA VAL A 106 9.13 -19.28 -16.70
C VAL A 106 10.00 -18.04 -16.94
N ALA A 107 9.90 -17.41 -18.10
CA ALA A 107 10.66 -16.20 -18.42
C ALA A 107 10.30 -15.03 -17.49
N LEU A 108 9.01 -14.85 -17.20
CA LEU A 108 8.53 -13.83 -16.27
C LEU A 108 8.99 -14.10 -14.83
N ARG A 109 9.04 -15.36 -14.40
CA ARG A 109 9.63 -15.75 -13.11
C ARG A 109 11.13 -15.40 -13.04
N GLU A 110 11.90 -15.71 -14.08
CA GLU A 110 13.34 -15.38 -14.12
C GLU A 110 13.57 -13.86 -14.04
N LEU A 111 12.80 -13.06 -14.79
CA LEU A 111 12.84 -11.61 -14.66
C LEU A 111 12.46 -11.15 -13.25
N GLY A 112 11.43 -11.76 -12.66
CA GLY A 112 10.99 -11.49 -11.31
C GLY A 112 12.04 -11.77 -10.24
N ARG A 113 12.86 -12.81 -10.43
CA ARG A 113 13.98 -13.12 -9.55
C ARG A 113 15.08 -12.06 -9.58
N ILE A 114 15.31 -11.42 -10.73
CA ILE A 114 16.24 -10.29 -10.87
C ILE A 114 15.74 -9.14 -10.01
N GLU A 115 14.53 -8.66 -10.28
CA GLU A 115 13.92 -7.53 -9.57
C GLU A 115 13.80 -7.77 -8.07
N ARG A 116 13.40 -8.99 -7.68
CA ARG A 116 13.35 -9.37 -6.27
C ARG A 116 14.74 -9.33 -5.64
N THR A 117 15.77 -9.86 -6.31
CA THR A 117 17.14 -9.85 -5.79
C THR A 117 17.63 -8.42 -5.59
N LEU A 118 17.43 -7.55 -6.58
CA LEU A 118 17.78 -6.12 -6.46
C LEU A 118 17.04 -5.46 -5.30
N PHE A 119 15.73 -5.68 -5.18
CA PHE A 119 14.95 -5.14 -4.07
C PHE A 119 15.45 -5.62 -2.70
N ILE A 120 15.82 -6.90 -2.55
CA ILE A 120 16.34 -7.43 -1.28
C ILE A 120 17.69 -6.80 -0.95
N LEU A 121 18.56 -6.58 -1.94
CA LEU A 121 19.84 -5.91 -1.73
C LEU A 121 19.63 -4.46 -1.26
N ASP A 122 18.72 -3.72 -1.91
CA ASP A 122 18.30 -2.39 -1.46
C ASP A 122 17.72 -2.44 -0.03
N TRP A 123 16.88 -3.44 0.24
CA TRP A 123 16.25 -3.65 1.53
C TRP A 123 17.25 -3.94 2.63
N LEU A 124 18.36 -4.64 2.36
CA LEU A 124 19.43 -4.90 3.31
C LEU A 124 20.23 -3.62 3.61
N GLN A 125 20.51 -2.82 2.58
CA GLN A 125 21.38 -1.66 2.68
C GLN A 125 20.69 -0.40 3.23
N SER A 126 19.42 -0.15 2.88
CA SER A 126 18.74 1.09 3.22
C SER A 126 17.78 0.97 4.40
N VAL A 127 18.09 1.68 5.49
CA VAL A 127 17.18 1.86 6.63
C VAL A 127 15.96 2.69 6.22
N GLU A 128 16.17 3.67 5.34
CA GLU A 128 15.15 4.60 4.86
C GLU A 128 14.09 3.86 4.05
N LEU A 129 14.48 2.93 3.18
CA LEU A 129 13.55 2.06 2.46
C LEU A 129 12.68 1.27 3.44
N ARG A 130 13.29 0.63 4.46
CA ARG A 130 12.54 -0.12 5.47
C ARG A 130 11.54 0.77 6.22
N ARG A 131 11.97 1.96 6.66
CA ARG A 131 11.09 2.94 7.32
C ARG A 131 9.94 3.38 6.44
N ARG A 132 10.20 3.70 5.16
CA ARG A 132 9.15 4.11 4.20
C ARG A 132 8.12 3.00 3.95
N VAL A 133 8.58 1.75 3.76
CA VAL A 133 7.67 0.59 3.59
C VAL A 133 6.83 0.36 4.84
N HIS A 134 7.43 0.41 6.03
CA HIS A 134 6.69 0.29 7.29
C HIS A 134 5.65 1.41 7.45
N ALA A 135 6.02 2.67 7.17
CA ALA A 135 5.09 3.78 7.22
C ALA A 135 3.94 3.61 6.20
N GLY A 136 4.24 3.13 4.99
CA GLY A 136 3.26 2.82 3.95
C GLY A 136 2.26 1.76 4.39
N LEU A 137 2.72 0.66 4.98
CA LEU A 137 1.85 -0.39 5.51
C LEU A 137 1.02 0.08 6.71
N ASN A 138 1.64 0.83 7.64
CA ASN A 138 0.94 1.39 8.79
C ASN A 138 -0.23 2.30 8.36
N LYS A 139 -0.09 3.05 7.26
CA LYS A 139 -1.21 3.83 6.69
C LYS A 139 -2.38 2.94 6.27
N GLY A 140 -2.10 1.81 5.62
CA GLY A 140 -3.11 0.83 5.23
C GLY A 140 -3.79 0.19 6.45
N GLU A 141 -3.00 -0.23 7.44
CA GLU A 141 -3.51 -0.79 8.71
C GLU A 141 -4.37 0.21 9.48
N ALA A 142 -3.92 1.47 9.60
CA ALA A 142 -4.66 2.54 10.27
C ALA A 142 -5.98 2.84 9.57
N ARG A 143 -6.00 2.88 8.22
CA ARG A 143 -7.25 3.00 7.45
C ARG A 143 -8.19 1.83 7.72
N ASN A 144 -7.65 0.60 7.74
CA ASN A 144 -8.46 -0.59 8.02
C ASN A 144 -8.98 -0.58 9.46
N ALA A 145 -8.20 -0.10 10.43
CA ALA A 145 -8.61 0.05 11.82
C ALA A 145 -9.72 1.10 11.96
N LEU A 146 -9.59 2.26 11.32
CA LEU A 146 -10.64 3.28 11.23
C LEU A 146 -11.92 2.70 10.61
N ALA A 147 -11.81 2.01 9.47
CA ALA A 147 -12.96 1.40 8.82
C ALA A 147 -13.66 0.37 9.71
N ARG A 148 -12.91 -0.44 10.47
CA ARG A 148 -13.47 -1.37 11.46
C ARG A 148 -14.15 -0.65 12.62
N ALA A 149 -13.57 0.45 13.10
CA ALA A 149 -14.16 1.24 14.18
C ALA A 149 -15.48 1.90 13.73
N VAL A 150 -15.53 2.43 12.51
CA VAL A 150 -16.78 2.97 11.93
C VAL A 150 -17.79 1.85 11.70
N PHE A 151 -17.32 0.67 11.28
CA PHE A 151 -18.15 -0.51 11.05
C PHE A 151 -18.19 -1.44 12.27
N PHE A 152 -18.46 -0.88 13.45
CA PHE A 152 -18.42 -1.59 14.74
C PHE A 152 -19.50 -2.68 14.89
N ASN A 153 -20.65 -2.54 14.22
CA ASN A 153 -21.73 -3.52 14.29
C ASN A 153 -21.42 -4.77 13.44
N ARG A 154 -21.79 -5.95 13.96
CA ARG A 154 -21.54 -7.27 13.34
C ARG A 154 -20.05 -7.60 13.13
N LEU A 155 -19.18 -7.19 14.06
CA LEU A 155 -17.73 -7.48 14.04
C LEU A 155 -17.02 -6.98 12.77
N GLY A 156 -17.58 -5.98 12.08
CA GLY A 156 -17.02 -5.49 10.83
C GLY A 156 -17.30 -6.36 9.60
N GLU A 157 -18.20 -7.35 9.70
CA GLU A 157 -18.52 -8.26 8.59
C GLU A 157 -19.77 -7.85 7.80
N ILE A 158 -19.61 -7.77 6.47
CA ILE A 158 -20.74 -7.54 5.56
C ILE A 158 -21.41 -8.88 5.25
N ARG A 159 -22.48 -9.18 5.99
CA ARG A 159 -23.27 -10.43 5.83
C ARG A 159 -24.55 -10.25 5.01
N ASP A 160 -24.62 -9.30 4.08
CA ASP A 160 -25.83 -9.19 3.23
C ASP A 160 -25.91 -10.33 2.22
N ARG A 161 -27.14 -10.72 1.90
CA ARG A 161 -27.41 -11.78 0.93
C ARG A 161 -27.19 -11.34 -0.51
N SER A 162 -27.46 -10.07 -0.85
CA SER A 162 -27.32 -9.57 -2.23
C SER A 162 -26.04 -8.76 -2.41
N PHE A 163 -25.41 -8.91 -3.59
CA PHE A 163 -24.22 -8.16 -3.96
C PHE A 163 -24.45 -6.63 -3.94
N GLU A 164 -25.64 -6.17 -4.34
CA GLU A 164 -25.99 -4.75 -4.30
C GLU A 164 -25.99 -4.19 -2.87
N GLN A 165 -26.57 -4.91 -1.90
CA GLN A 165 -26.58 -4.48 -0.51
C GLN A 165 -25.16 -4.42 0.07
N GLN A 166 -24.32 -5.41 -0.26
CA GLN A 166 -22.91 -5.38 0.12
C GLN A 166 -22.19 -4.15 -0.47
N ARG A 167 -22.46 -3.82 -1.74
CA ARG A 167 -21.90 -2.65 -2.41
C ARG A 167 -22.35 -1.35 -1.79
N TYR A 168 -23.63 -1.21 -1.45
CA TYR A 168 -24.15 -0.01 -0.78
C TYR A 168 -23.50 0.18 0.60
N ARG A 169 -23.38 -0.88 1.40
CA ARG A 169 -22.71 -0.80 2.71
C ARG A 169 -21.23 -0.47 2.59
N ALA A 170 -20.52 -1.10 1.66
CA ALA A 170 -19.11 -0.78 1.41
C ALA A 170 -18.93 0.68 0.96
N SER A 171 -19.82 1.18 0.11
CA SER A 171 -19.79 2.56 -0.37
C SER A 171 -20.07 3.56 0.76
N GLY A 172 -21.07 3.29 1.60
CA GLY A 172 -21.39 4.11 2.77
C GLY A 172 -20.26 4.14 3.79
N LEU A 173 -19.65 2.98 4.07
CA LEU A 173 -18.47 2.90 4.93
C LEU A 173 -17.30 3.74 4.38
N ASN A 174 -17.03 3.64 3.07
CA ASN A 174 -16.00 4.44 2.43
C ASN A 174 -16.29 5.94 2.51
N LEU A 175 -17.56 6.35 2.33
CA LEU A 175 -17.98 7.74 2.45
C LEU A 175 -17.74 8.29 3.86
N VAL A 176 -18.19 7.59 4.89
CA VAL A 176 -18.02 8.03 6.29
C VAL A 176 -16.54 8.06 6.68
N THR A 177 -15.78 7.05 6.28
CA THR A 177 -14.32 6.99 6.50
C THR A 177 -13.63 8.18 5.85
N ALA A 178 -13.96 8.49 4.59
CA ALA A 178 -13.40 9.64 3.89
C ALA A 178 -13.81 10.97 4.52
N ALA A 179 -15.04 11.09 5.02
CA ALA A 179 -15.51 12.28 5.73
C ALA A 179 -14.75 12.51 7.04
N ILE A 180 -14.46 11.45 7.81
CA ILE A 180 -13.63 11.52 9.02
C ILE A 180 -12.21 11.99 8.66
N VAL A 181 -11.60 11.39 7.64
CA VAL A 181 -10.24 11.76 7.19
C VAL A 181 -10.19 13.22 6.73
N LEU A 182 -11.20 13.67 5.99
CA LEU A 182 -11.29 15.07 5.57
C LEU A 182 -11.43 16.00 6.77
N TRP A 183 -12.33 15.68 7.71
CA TRP A 183 -12.50 16.44 8.93
C TRP A 183 -11.19 16.55 9.70
N ASN A 184 -10.51 15.43 9.94
CA ASN A 184 -9.24 15.43 10.66
C ASN A 184 -8.16 16.25 9.95
N THR A 185 -8.02 16.11 8.64
CA THR A 185 -7.07 16.92 7.84
C THR A 185 -7.30 18.41 8.07
N VAL A 186 -8.54 18.87 7.93
CA VAL A 186 -8.90 20.28 8.11
C VAL A 186 -8.68 20.76 9.54
N TYR A 187 -9.04 19.95 10.55
CA TYR A 187 -8.88 20.36 11.95
C TYR A 187 -7.45 20.28 12.46
N LEU A 188 -6.63 19.37 11.92
CA LEU A 188 -5.19 19.33 12.22
C LEU A 188 -4.48 20.59 11.72
N GLU A 189 -4.78 21.03 10.49
CA GLU A 189 -4.27 22.30 9.96
C GLU A 189 -4.69 23.49 10.84
N ARG A 190 -5.99 23.57 11.18
CA ARG A 190 -6.50 24.64 12.06
C ARG A 190 -5.88 24.61 13.44
N ALA A 191 -5.67 23.43 14.02
CA ALA A 191 -5.02 23.27 15.32
C ALA A 191 -3.56 23.74 15.27
N ALA A 192 -2.81 23.39 14.23
CA ALA A 192 -1.44 23.86 14.03
C ALA A 192 -1.38 25.39 13.90
N HIS A 193 -2.29 26.00 13.13
CA HIS A 193 -2.37 27.46 13.04
C HIS A 193 -2.74 28.13 14.36
N ALA A 194 -3.69 27.57 15.11
CA ALA A 194 -4.07 28.10 16.42
C ALA A 194 -2.91 28.03 17.43
N LEU A 195 -2.15 26.93 17.44
CA LEU A 195 -0.95 26.81 18.29
C LEU A 195 0.10 27.87 17.94
N ARG A 196 0.42 28.05 16.66
CA ARG A 196 1.33 29.12 16.19
C ARG A 196 0.84 30.50 16.61
N GLY A 197 -0.45 30.79 16.43
CA GLY A 197 -1.07 32.07 16.82
C GLY A 197 -1.04 32.35 18.33
N ASN A 198 -0.92 31.31 19.16
CA ASN A 198 -0.77 31.40 20.62
C ASN A 198 0.69 31.26 21.08
N GLY A 199 1.67 31.55 20.22
CA GLY A 199 3.09 31.58 20.57
C GLY A 199 3.76 30.22 20.75
N HIS A 200 3.10 29.11 20.43
CA HIS A 200 3.73 27.79 20.45
C HIS A 200 4.49 27.55 19.16
N ALA A 201 5.76 27.15 19.27
CA ALA A 201 6.56 26.73 18.12
C ALA A 201 6.03 25.39 17.58
N VAL A 202 5.53 25.39 16.34
CA VAL A 202 5.14 24.18 15.61
C VAL A 202 6.15 23.97 14.50
N ASP A 203 6.97 22.92 14.63
CA ASP A 203 7.94 22.55 13.60
C ASP A 203 7.27 21.89 12.40
N ASP A 204 7.39 22.52 11.23
CA ASP A 204 6.82 22.05 9.96
C ASP A 204 7.40 20.70 9.55
N SER A 205 8.63 20.40 9.97
CA SER A 205 9.27 19.11 9.71
C SER A 205 8.52 17.96 10.38
N LEU A 206 7.77 18.22 11.45
CA LEU A 206 7.01 17.21 12.19
C LEU A 206 5.61 16.96 11.61
N LEU A 207 5.07 17.92 10.84
CA LEU A 207 3.72 17.81 10.26
C LEU A 207 3.59 16.59 9.33
N GLN A 208 4.68 16.20 8.66
CA GLN A 208 4.71 15.02 7.79
C GLN A 208 4.42 13.69 8.52
N TYR A 209 4.58 13.67 9.86
CA TYR A 209 4.33 12.50 10.69
C TYR A 209 2.91 12.47 11.27
N LEU A 210 2.10 13.52 11.06
CA LEU A 210 0.70 13.52 11.46
C LEU A 210 -0.14 12.61 10.56
N SER A 211 -1.05 11.86 11.17
CA SER A 211 -1.97 10.99 10.47
C SER A 211 -3.41 11.52 10.63
N PRO A 212 -4.12 11.84 9.54
CA PRO A 212 -5.52 12.22 9.61
C PRO A 212 -6.44 11.01 9.86
N LEU A 213 -5.88 9.82 10.05
CA LEU A 213 -6.64 8.59 10.21
C LEU A 213 -7.13 8.37 11.64
N GLY A 214 -6.61 9.07 12.66
CA GLY A 214 -6.99 8.91 14.08
C GLY A 214 -8.48 9.18 14.35
N TRP A 215 -9.07 8.49 15.33
CA TRP A 215 -10.53 8.53 15.56
C TRP A 215 -10.95 8.45 17.02
N GLU A 216 -10.00 8.40 17.95
CA GLU A 216 -10.25 8.32 19.38
C GLU A 216 -11.00 9.56 19.90
N HIS A 217 -10.92 10.69 19.19
CA HIS A 217 -11.67 11.92 19.49
C HIS A 217 -13.09 11.95 18.91
N ILE A 218 -13.52 10.93 18.18
CA ILE A 218 -14.83 10.84 17.52
C ILE A 218 -15.69 9.80 18.24
N ASN A 219 -16.86 10.23 18.71
CA ASN A 219 -17.85 9.32 19.28
C ASN A 219 -18.56 8.56 18.15
N LEU A 220 -18.20 7.29 17.96
CA LEU A 220 -18.80 6.38 16.97
C LEU A 220 -19.98 5.56 17.54
N THR A 221 -20.22 5.65 18.85
CA THR A 221 -21.27 4.94 19.57
C THR A 221 -22.11 5.90 20.39
N GLY A 222 -23.38 5.56 20.61
CA GLY A 222 -24.34 6.37 21.35
C GLY A 222 -25.42 6.97 20.46
N ASP A 223 -26.20 7.88 21.04
CA ASP A 223 -27.34 8.50 20.35
C ASP A 223 -26.91 9.67 19.46
N TYR A 224 -27.19 9.53 18.16
CA TYR A 224 -26.95 10.58 17.18
C TYR A 224 -28.11 11.59 17.19
N LEU A 225 -28.03 12.56 18.08
CA LEU A 225 -29.01 13.65 18.16
C LEU A 225 -28.70 14.74 17.13
N TRP A 226 -29.41 14.70 16.01
CA TRP A 226 -29.35 15.74 14.97
C TRP A 226 -30.14 16.97 15.44
N ARG A 227 -29.52 17.83 16.25
CA ARG A 227 -30.13 19.13 16.61
C ARG A 227 -30.14 20.03 15.38
N SER A 228 -31.31 20.23 14.79
CA SER A 228 -31.55 21.08 13.60
C SER A 228 -31.14 22.56 13.76
N SER A 229 -30.91 23.01 15.00
CA SER A 229 -30.50 24.38 15.35
C SER A 229 -28.98 24.60 15.35
N ALA A 230 -28.15 23.55 15.39
CA ALA A 230 -26.69 23.68 15.35
C ALA A 230 -26.19 23.80 13.90
N LYS A 231 -26.70 24.79 13.15
CA LYS A 231 -26.18 25.10 11.83
C LYS A 231 -24.85 25.83 11.99
N ILE A 232 -23.75 25.09 11.84
CA ILE A 232 -22.46 25.72 11.55
C ILE A 232 -22.65 26.45 10.22
N GLY A 233 -22.56 27.78 10.22
CA GLY A 233 -22.77 28.58 9.01
C GLY A 233 -21.85 28.13 7.87
N ALA A 234 -22.24 28.38 6.62
CA ALA A 234 -21.42 27.99 5.46
C ALA A 234 -19.98 28.53 5.61
N GLY A 235 -18.99 27.65 5.42
CA GLY A 235 -17.57 27.99 5.59
C GLY A 235 -17.10 28.21 7.02
N LYS A 236 -17.99 28.09 8.02
CA LYS A 236 -17.60 28.13 9.44
C LYS A 236 -17.20 26.73 9.91
N PHE A 237 -16.39 26.70 10.96
CA PHE A 237 -15.92 25.46 11.58
C PHE A 237 -16.41 25.39 13.02
N ARG A 238 -16.48 24.18 13.56
CA ARG A 238 -16.64 23.97 14.99
C ARG A 238 -15.45 24.60 15.72
N PRO A 239 -15.67 25.24 16.88
CA PRO A 239 -14.59 25.78 17.69
C PRO A 239 -13.58 24.68 18.09
N LEU A 240 -12.30 25.04 18.14
CA LEU A 240 -11.28 24.21 18.76
C LEU A 240 -11.48 24.18 20.28
N ARG A 241 -10.91 23.17 20.94
CA ARG A 241 -10.85 23.16 22.41
C ARG A 241 -9.95 24.31 22.87
N PRO A 242 -10.25 24.96 24.02
CA PRO A 242 -9.36 25.95 24.59
C PRO A 242 -7.97 25.34 24.81
N LEU A 243 -6.93 26.10 24.47
CA LEU A 243 -5.56 25.73 24.82
C LEU A 243 -5.40 25.86 26.34
N GLN A 244 -4.77 24.88 26.96
CA GLN A 244 -4.36 25.03 28.36
C GLN A 244 -3.23 26.06 28.43
N PRO A 245 -3.24 26.98 29.40
CA PRO A 245 -2.11 27.88 29.62
C PRO A 245 -0.86 27.07 29.96
N ALA A 246 0.28 27.51 29.42
CA ALA A 246 1.60 26.91 29.64
C ALA A 246 2.04 26.99 31.12
#